data_AF-X1JJH9-F1
#
_entry.id   AF-X1JJH9-F1
#
_cell.length_a   1.000
_cell.length_b   1.000
_cell.length_c   1.000
_cell.angle_alpha   90.00
_cell.angle_beta   90.00
_cell.angle_gamma   90.00
#
_symmetry.space_group_name_H-M   'P 1'
#
loop_
_entity.id
_entity.type
_entity.pdbx_description
1 polymer ?
#
loop_
_entity_poly.entity_id
_entity_poly.type
_entity_poly.pdbx_seq_one_letter_code
_entity_poly.pdbx_strand_id
1 'polypeptide(L)' 'MAYPLSVNALKVLRLLQSSNYDTASKLKMSPELSHELDEVMSHYLEYLLEREVKSA' A
#
# COMPACT_ATOMS: atom_id res chain seq x y z
N MET A 1 9.47 12.28 -3.31
CA MET A 1 8.25 13.04 -3.70
C MET A 1 7.10 12.57 -2.84
N ALA A 2 6.15 13.44 -2.51
CA ALA A 2 4.94 13.02 -1.80
C ALA A 2 3.94 12.44 -2.80
N TYR A 3 3.51 11.19 -2.59
CA TYR A 3 2.47 10.56 -3.41
C TYR A 3 1.10 10.83 -2.75
N PRO A 4 0.14 11.45 -3.47
CA PRO A 4 -1.18 11.74 -2.91
C PRO A 4 -1.93 10.43 -2.64
N LEU A 5 -2.52 10.32 -1.47
CA LEU A 5 -3.23 9.11 -1.04
C LEU A 5 -4.61 9.50 -0.50
N SER A 6 -5.66 8.80 -0.93
CA SER A 6 -6.98 8.98 -0.36
C SER A 6 -7.01 8.57 1.12
N VAL A 7 -7.92 9.18 1.87
CA VAL A 7 -8.10 8.85 3.29
C VAL A 7 -8.53 7.39 3.47
N ASN A 8 -9.26 6.82 2.51
CA ASN A 8 -9.70 5.43 2.57
C ASN A 8 -8.54 4.47 2.33
N ALA A 9 -7.68 4.75 1.34
CA ALA A 9 -6.46 3.96 1.13
C ALA A 9 -5.53 4.02 2.35
N LEU A 10 -5.37 5.20 2.98
CA LEU A 10 -4.58 5.33 4.21
C LEU A 10 -5.14 4.49 5.36
N LYS A 11 -6.47 4.46 5.54
CA LYS A 11 -7.13 3.64 6.57
C LYS A 11 -6.90 2.15 6.31
N VAL A 12 -7.04 1.73 5.06
CA VAL A 12 -6.81 0.33 4.68
C VAL A 12 -5.35 -0.06 4.89
N LEU A 13 -4.38 0.74 4.46
CA LEU A 13 -2.96 0.46 4.70
C LEU A 13 -2.66 0.30 6.20
N ARG A 14 -3.21 1.16 7.06
CA ARG A 14 -3.07 1.03 8.52
C ARG A 14 -3.70 -0.24 9.06
N LEU A 15 -4.89 -0.59 8.56
CA LEU A 15 -5.54 -1.84 8.94
C LEU A 15 -4.66 -3.03 8.54
N LEU A 16 -4.20 -3.08 7.29
CA LEU A 16 -3.35 -4.16 6.77
C LEU A 16 -2.05 -4.29 7.57
N GLN A 17 -1.39 -3.18 7.92
CA GLN A 17 -0.16 -3.18 8.73
C GLN A 17 -0.36 -3.69 10.18
N SER A 18 -1.55 -3.49 10.74
CA SER A 18 -1.84 -3.83 12.15
C SER A 18 -2.63 -5.14 12.31
N SER A 19 -3.11 -5.71 11.21
CA SER A 19 -3.98 -6.89 11.20
C SER A 19 -3.24 -8.15 10.79
N ASN A 20 -3.76 -9.31 11.22
CA ASN A 20 -3.30 -10.59 10.71
C ASN A 20 -3.94 -10.93 9.34
N TYR A 21 -3.39 -11.93 8.67
CA TYR A 21 -3.86 -12.35 7.35
C TYR A 21 -5.35 -12.76 7.34
N ASP A 22 -5.84 -13.40 8.40
CA ASP A 22 -7.24 -13.82 8.50
C ASP A 22 -8.22 -12.64 8.52
N THR A 23 -7.77 -11.49 9.05
CA THR A 23 -8.55 -10.25 9.05
C THR A 23 -8.41 -9.52 7.73
N ALA A 24 -7.19 -9.41 7.21
CA ALA A 24 -6.88 -8.76 5.94
C ALA A 24 -7.59 -9.43 4.76
N SER A 25 -7.61 -10.76 4.70
CA SER A 25 -8.23 -11.53 3.61
C SER A 25 -9.75 -11.37 3.52
N LYS A 26 -10.41 -10.94 4.60
CA LYS A 26 -11.87 -10.69 4.64
C LYS A 26 -12.22 -9.25 4.24
N LEU A 27 -11.23 -8.38 4.07
CA LEU A 27 -11.46 -6.99 3.70
C LEU A 27 -12.07 -6.90 2.31
N LYS A 28 -13.26 -6.32 2.23
CA LYS A 28 -13.89 -6.00 0.94
C LYS A 28 -13.45 -4.60 0.52
N MET A 29 -12.85 -4.52 -0.67
CA MET A 29 -12.40 -3.27 -1.26
C MET A 29 -13.22 -3.00 -2.52
N SER A 30 -13.50 -1.73 -2.80
CA SER A 30 -14.04 -1.36 -4.11
C SER A 30 -12.94 -1.50 -5.18
N PRO A 31 -13.29 -1.68 -6.46
CA PRO A 31 -12.29 -1.74 -7.53
C PRO A 31 -11.35 -0.54 -7.57
N GLU A 32 -11.89 0.66 -7.30
CA GLU A 32 -11.14 1.92 -7.29
C GLU A 32 -10.12 1.94 -6.15
N LEU A 33 -10.53 1.50 -4.95
CA LEU A 33 -9.64 1.42 -3.79
C LEU A 33 -8.56 0.36 -3.98
N SER A 34 -8.91 -0.77 -4.60
CA SER A 34 -7.94 -1.81 -4.93
C SER A 34 -6.89 -1.31 -5.93
N HIS A 35 -7.31 -0.55 -6.94
CA HIS A 35 -6.41 0.03 -7.93
C HIS A 35 -5.46 1.06 -7.29
N GLU A 36 -6.00 1.98 -6.49
CA GLU A 36 -5.18 2.98 -5.78
C GLU A 36 -4.13 2.32 -4.87
N LEU A 37 -4.50 1.27 -4.14
CA LEU A 37 -3.56 0.54 -3.28
C LEU A 37 -2.46 -0.16 -4.08
N ASP A 38 -2.80 -0.74 -5.23
CA ASP A 38 -1.84 -1.43 -6.10
C ASP A 38 -0.80 -0.46 -6.67
N GLU A 39 -1.25 0.71 -7.15
CA GLU A 39 -0.34 1.77 -7.62
C GLU A 39 0.59 2.24 -6.50
N VAL A 40 0.06 2.53 -5.31
CA VAL A 40 0.84 3.01 -4.17
C VAL A 40 1.88 1.98 -3.74
N MET A 41 1.50 0.71 -3.66
CA MET A 41 2.41 -0.36 -3.27
C MET A 41 3.49 -0.60 -4.33
N SER A 42 3.14 -0.53 -5.62
CA SER A 42 4.10 -0.64 -6.71
C SER A 42 5.16 0.45 -6.65
N HIS A 43 4.75 1.72 -6.52
CA HIS A 43 5.70 2.84 -6.37
C HIS A 43 6.54 2.72 -5.09
N TYR A 44 5.97 2.21 -4.00
CA TYR A 44 6.71 1.99 -2.77
C TYR A 44 7.77 0.90 -2.92
N LEU A 45 7.45 -0.20 -3.60
CA LEU A 45 8.40 -1.26 -3.92
C LEU A 45 9.53 -0.75 -4.82
N GLU A 46 9.21 0.00 -5.88
CA GLU A 46 10.22 0.65 -6.73
C GLU A 46 11.14 1.56 -5.92
N TYR A 47 10.57 2.41 -5.06
CA TYR A 47 11.35 3.28 -4.18
C TYR A 47 12.27 2.50 -3.24
N LEU A 48 11.80 1.39 -2.67
CA LEU A 48 12.63 0.54 -1.81
C LEU A 48 13.79 -0.08 -2.61
N LEU A 49 13.50 -0.63 -3.78
CA LEU A 49 14.50 -1.24 -4.65
C LEU A 49 15.55 -0.22 -5.09
N GLU A 50 15.14 0.95 -5.56
CA GLU A 50 16.07 2.02 -5.94
C GLU A 50 16.94 2.48 -4.77
N ARG A 51 16.39 2.53 -3.56
CA ARG A 51 17.12 2.97 -2.37
C ARG A 51 18.11 1.92 -1.89
N GLU A 52 17.72 0.66 -1.87
CA GLU A 52 18.60 -0.45 -1.47
C GLU A 52 19.77 -0.63 -2.45
N VAL A 53 19.50 -0.54 -3.76
CA VAL A 53 20.56 -0.61 -4.80
C VAL A 53 21.55 0.56 -4.69
N LYS A 54 21.11 1.74 -4.24
CA LYS A 54 22.00 2.90 -4.02
C LYS A 54 22.75 2.87 -2.67
N SER A 55 22.42 1.92 -1.79
CA SER A 55 22.98 1.83 -0.44
C SER A 55 24.03 0.72 -0.28
N ALA A 56 24.28 -0.06 -1.34
CA ALA A 56 25.32 -1.09 -1.44
C ALA A 56 26.48 -0.61 -2.32
#